data_AF-A0AAV5AT69-F1
#
_entry.id   AF-A0AAV5AT69-F1
#
_cell.length_a   1.000
_cell.length_b   1.000
_cell.length_c   1.000
_cell.angle_alpha   90.00
_cell.angle_beta   90.00
_cell.angle_gamma   90.00
#
_symmetry.space_group_name_H-M   'P 1'
#
loop_
_entity.id
_entity.type
_entity.pdbx_description
1 polymer ?
#
loop_
_entity_poly.entity_id
_entity_poly.type
_entity_poly.pdbx_seq_one_letter_code
_entity_poly.pdbx_strand_id
1 'polypeptide(L)'
;MVRKENPKAEFLRAHFSMVFLGYDKKEQTIEQTYEYVFFNNEVTLYPGEEVQDFFAEIEALEQLQINETAIVSPSNLFKSCKTDITLTEIDQKGNSYKTEKLNTIWFLPGKKPKAYPYLTNGTIRRTYTNSLVCVSALQEEFLSRKLGEIAGNLVDTTQINLSKMVVNMSFRRFVADKTFGELNIIKKGSLELHPITNAPQVIDVLFQNQNFCPDWFSFSGELEQYEDITHTISEHIRNGKDFKAHVERKTTLKLNTGWLLEEEIELLTELIVSPLCFANIKDKWIRLIPISKKSLVYDTSQNIRSFIVEFQLSNQD
;
A
#
# COMPACT_ATOMS: atom_id res chain seq x y z
N MET A 1 11.51 -14.58 21.05
CA MET A 1 11.17 -15.33 22.28
C MET A 1 12.15 -14.92 23.35
N VAL A 2 11.65 -14.47 24.50
CA VAL A 2 12.46 -14.05 25.65
C VAL A 2 12.18 -15.03 26.78
N ARG A 3 13.22 -15.59 27.37
CA ARG A 3 13.11 -16.50 28.51
C ARG A 3 13.29 -15.74 29.80
N LYS A 4 12.46 -16.05 30.79
CA LYS A 4 12.57 -15.48 32.13
C LYS A 4 13.85 -15.95 32.79
N GLU A 5 14.63 -15.02 33.32
CA GLU A 5 15.86 -15.30 34.04
C GLU A 5 15.75 -15.05 35.53
N ASN A 6 15.01 -14.01 35.95
CA ASN A 6 14.77 -13.79 37.36
C ASN A 6 13.51 -14.53 37.84
N PRO A 7 13.59 -15.42 38.85
CA PRO A 7 12.43 -16.15 39.35
C PRO A 7 11.36 -15.25 39.96
N LYS A 8 11.74 -14.04 40.42
CA LYS A 8 10.81 -13.05 40.99
C LYS A 8 10.09 -12.21 39.93
N ALA A 9 10.53 -12.24 38.68
CA ALA A 9 9.87 -11.51 37.61
C ALA A 9 8.55 -12.20 37.22
N GLU A 10 7.53 -11.39 36.99
CA GLU A 10 6.18 -11.83 36.59
C GLU A 10 5.82 -11.29 35.20
N PHE A 11 6.38 -10.14 34.83
CA PHE A 11 6.16 -9.51 33.53
C PHE A 11 7.47 -9.15 32.84
N LEU A 12 7.40 -9.06 31.52
CA LEU A 12 8.39 -8.41 30.67
C LEU A 12 7.82 -7.07 30.21
N ARG A 13 8.44 -5.97 30.62
CA ARG A 13 8.15 -4.63 30.10
C ARG A 13 9.02 -4.37 28.88
N ALA A 14 8.40 -4.11 27.73
CA ALA A 14 9.09 -3.73 26.51
C ALA A 14 8.83 -2.24 26.23
N HIS A 15 9.89 -1.45 26.23
CA HIS A 15 9.86 -0.03 25.89
C HIS A 15 10.46 0.17 24.50
N PHE A 16 9.72 0.83 23.63
CA PHE A 16 10.06 1.09 22.23
C PHE A 16 10.24 2.58 22.01
N SER A 17 11.42 2.97 21.52
CA SER A 17 11.69 4.30 20.97
C SER A 17 11.76 4.19 19.46
N MET A 18 10.79 4.79 18.77
CA MET A 18 10.56 4.62 17.33
C MET A 18 10.71 5.96 16.62
N VAL A 19 11.65 6.04 15.68
CA VAL A 19 11.89 7.24 14.87
C VAL A 19 11.35 7.01 13.45
N PHE A 20 10.28 7.73 13.13
CA PHE A 20 9.64 7.74 11.83
C PHE A 20 10.06 8.99 11.06
N LEU A 21 10.25 8.85 9.75
CA LEU A 21 10.35 9.96 8.82
C LEU A 21 9.35 9.68 7.71
N GLY A 22 8.19 10.34 7.81
CA GLY A 22 7.02 10.08 6.97
C GLY A 22 7.06 10.75 5.60
N TYR A 23 5.92 10.68 4.92
CA TYR A 23 5.68 11.23 3.57
C TYR A 23 5.88 12.74 3.46
N ASP A 24 5.57 13.48 4.52
CA ASP A 24 5.79 14.93 4.62
C ASP A 24 7.24 15.30 4.99
N LYS A 25 8.12 14.30 5.13
CA LYS A 25 9.52 14.42 5.55
C LYS A 25 9.71 15.06 6.91
N LYS A 26 8.69 15.02 7.79
CA LYS A 26 8.87 15.39 9.19
C LYS A 26 9.29 14.17 9.99
N GLU A 27 10.36 14.34 10.76
CA GLU A 27 10.78 13.31 11.71
C GLU A 27 9.88 13.36 12.95
N GLN A 28 9.41 12.19 13.36
CA GLN A 28 8.60 12.01 14.56
C GLN A 28 9.19 10.89 15.40
N THR A 29 9.35 11.13 16.69
CA THR A 29 9.74 10.10 17.66
C THR A 29 8.53 9.72 18.49
N ILE A 30 8.24 8.43 18.55
CA ILE A 30 7.13 7.87 19.33
C ILE A 30 7.71 6.91 20.35
N GLU A 31 7.32 7.10 21.60
CA GLU A 31 7.70 6.26 22.73
C GLU A 31 6.50 5.43 23.16
N GLN A 32 6.64 4.11 23.18
CA GLN A 32 5.55 3.20 23.54
C GLN A 32 6.05 2.12 24.50
N THR A 33 5.20 1.74 25.46
CA THR A 33 5.53 0.70 26.44
C THR A 33 4.43 -0.36 26.48
N TYR A 34 4.86 -1.62 26.44
CA TYR A 34 3.99 -2.79 26.54
C TYR A 34 4.44 -3.66 27.69
N GLU A 35 3.50 -4.35 28.33
CA GLU A 35 3.77 -5.32 29.40
C GLU A 35 3.21 -6.68 29.00
N TYR A 36 4.07 -7.70 29.03
CA TYR A 36 3.71 -9.08 28.69
C TYR A 36 3.87 -9.96 29.91
N VAL A 37 2.87 -10.81 30.17
CA VAL A 37 2.93 -11.80 31.24
C VAL A 37 3.82 -12.96 30.84
N PHE A 38 4.74 -13.39 31.71
CA PHE A 38 5.47 -14.63 31.49
C PHE A 38 4.54 -15.83 31.61
N PHE A 39 4.38 -16.60 30.54
CA PHE A 39 3.67 -17.87 30.56
C PHE A 39 4.67 -19.01 30.38
N ASN A 40 4.66 -20.01 31.27
CA ASN A 40 5.68 -21.07 31.30
C ASN A 40 7.13 -20.54 31.28
N ASN A 41 7.37 -19.42 31.98
CA ASN A 41 8.66 -18.72 32.04
C ASN A 41 9.14 -18.15 30.68
N GLU A 42 8.24 -17.95 29.71
CA GLU A 42 8.58 -17.41 28.39
C GLU A 42 7.59 -16.31 27.96
N VAL A 43 8.07 -15.36 27.16
CA VAL A 43 7.25 -14.38 26.43
C VAL A 43 7.63 -14.43 24.96
N THR A 44 6.62 -14.43 24.09
CA THR A 44 6.80 -14.24 22.66
C THR A 44 6.36 -12.83 22.28
N LEU A 45 7.28 -12.08 21.69
CA LEU A 45 7.11 -10.70 21.24
C LEU A 45 7.32 -10.67 19.73
N TYR A 46 6.46 -9.93 19.03
CA TYR A 46 6.61 -9.61 17.61
C TYR A 46 6.78 -8.09 17.44
N PRO A 47 8.01 -7.55 17.59
CA PRO A 47 8.26 -6.10 17.53
C PRO A 47 7.69 -5.41 16.30
N GLY A 48 7.69 -6.10 15.15
CA GLY A 48 7.15 -5.53 13.91
C GLY A 48 5.65 -5.28 13.96
N GLU A 49 4.89 -6.10 14.67
CA GLU A 49 3.44 -5.89 14.86
C GLU A 49 3.18 -4.67 15.75
N GLU A 50 3.98 -4.50 16.81
CA GLU A 50 3.86 -3.33 17.71
C GLU A 50 4.25 -2.01 17.02
N VAL A 51 5.23 -2.04 16.12
CA VAL A 51 5.66 -0.86 15.35
C VAL A 51 4.69 -0.55 14.20
N GLN A 52 3.97 -1.54 13.68
CA GLN A 52 3.11 -1.42 12.49
C GLN A 52 2.04 -0.32 12.65
N ASP A 53 1.40 -0.25 13.81
CA ASP A 53 0.27 0.65 14.09
C ASP A 53 0.64 2.13 14.03
N PHE A 54 1.93 2.46 14.07
CA PHE A 54 2.44 3.82 14.07
C PHE A 54 2.88 4.32 12.70
N PHE A 55 2.87 3.47 11.66
CA PHE A 55 3.07 3.96 10.30
C PHE A 55 1.86 4.77 9.84
N ALA A 56 2.12 5.92 9.21
CA ALA A 56 1.07 6.79 8.68
C ALA A 56 0.73 6.44 7.23
N GLU A 57 -0.55 6.58 6.86
CA GLU A 57 -1.04 6.45 5.49
C GLU A 57 -0.43 7.53 4.55
N ILE A 58 -0.51 7.28 3.25
CA ILE A 58 -0.02 8.18 2.20
C ILE A 58 -1.02 9.33 1.99
N GLU A 59 -0.83 10.49 2.63
CA GLU A 59 -1.83 11.58 2.57
C GLU A 59 -2.11 12.12 1.15
N ALA A 60 -1.11 12.12 0.26
CA ALA A 60 -1.18 12.75 -1.07
C ALA A 60 -0.84 11.77 -2.21
N LEU A 61 -1.40 10.56 -2.14
CA LEU A 61 -1.13 9.50 -3.11
C LEU A 61 -1.43 9.92 -4.56
N GLU A 62 -2.45 10.74 -4.78
CA GLU A 62 -2.84 11.29 -6.09
C GLU A 62 -1.82 12.27 -6.70
N GLN A 63 -0.88 12.78 -5.89
CA GLN A 63 0.14 13.75 -6.30
C GLN A 63 1.46 13.08 -6.69
N LEU A 64 1.50 11.75 -6.77
CA LEU A 64 2.69 11.06 -7.26
C LEU A 64 3.06 11.54 -8.66
N GLN A 65 4.34 11.85 -8.81
CA GLN A 65 4.90 12.25 -10.09
C GLN A 65 4.92 11.05 -11.05
N ILE A 66 4.15 11.13 -12.13
CA ILE A 66 4.12 10.12 -13.19
C ILE A 66 5.06 10.57 -14.30
N ASN A 67 6.11 9.80 -14.54
CA ASN A 67 7.08 10.08 -15.59
C ASN A 67 6.51 9.66 -16.97
N GLU A 68 6.46 10.61 -17.88
CA GLU A 68 6.06 10.41 -19.28
C GLU A 68 7.21 10.64 -20.27
N THR A 69 8.35 11.10 -19.75
CA THR A 69 9.59 11.32 -20.50
C THR A 69 10.50 10.09 -20.41
N ALA A 70 11.52 10.04 -21.28
CA ALA A 70 12.43 8.89 -21.37
C ALA A 70 13.37 8.73 -20.17
N ILE A 71 13.58 9.80 -19.38
CA ILE A 71 14.42 9.78 -18.19
C ILE A 71 13.49 9.74 -16.99
N VAL A 72 13.50 8.61 -16.28
CA VAL A 72 12.63 8.42 -15.13
C VAL A 72 13.38 8.78 -13.85
N SER A 73 12.80 9.69 -13.07
CA SER A 73 13.35 10.14 -11.79
C SER A 73 12.53 9.57 -10.63
N PRO A 74 13.01 8.54 -9.92
CA PRO A 74 12.42 8.07 -8.67
C PRO A 74 12.47 9.13 -7.56
N SER A 75 11.50 9.06 -6.64
CA SER A 75 11.38 9.97 -5.50
C SER A 75 11.41 9.22 -4.17
N ASN A 76 11.96 9.84 -3.13
CA ASN A 76 11.92 9.32 -1.77
C ASN A 76 10.50 9.45 -1.21
N LEU A 77 9.99 8.37 -0.63
CA LEU A 77 8.68 8.34 0.03
C LEU A 77 8.82 8.57 1.54
N PHE A 78 9.34 7.58 2.25
CA PHE A 78 9.49 7.58 3.70
C PHE A 78 10.73 6.78 4.10
N LYS A 79 11.14 6.88 5.36
CA LYS A 79 12.25 6.10 5.89
C LYS A 79 11.74 4.89 6.65
N SER A 80 12.47 3.78 6.55
CA SER A 80 12.29 2.65 7.48
C SER A 80 12.35 3.16 8.92
N CYS A 81 11.44 2.69 9.78
CA CYS A 81 11.40 3.11 11.18
C CYS A 81 12.64 2.60 11.89
N LYS A 82 13.40 3.51 12.52
CA LYS A 82 14.50 3.14 13.40
C LYS A 82 13.92 2.89 14.79
N THR A 83 14.10 1.69 15.32
CA THR A 83 13.54 1.30 16.61
C THR A 83 14.63 0.80 17.54
N ASP A 84 14.68 1.41 18.73
CA ASP A 84 15.45 0.93 19.87
C ASP A 84 14.46 0.31 20.88
N ILE A 85 14.72 -0.94 21.30
CA ILE A 85 13.83 -1.69 22.21
C ILE A 85 14.59 -1.99 23.51
N THR A 86 14.01 -1.61 24.64
CA THR A 86 14.51 -1.98 25.97
C THR A 86 13.53 -2.95 26.63
N LEU A 87 14.01 -4.15 26.91
CA LEU A 87 13.25 -5.21 27.56
C LEU A 87 13.66 -5.27 29.03
N THR A 88 12.72 -5.17 29.96
CA THR A 88 12.99 -5.20 31.40
C THR A 88 12.07 -6.20 32.10
N GLU A 89 12.65 -7.15 32.82
CA GLU A 89 11.92 -8.05 33.71
C GLU A 89 11.47 -7.30 34.97
N ILE A 90 10.18 -7.35 35.28
CA ILE A 90 9.58 -6.67 36.44
C ILE A 90 8.66 -7.59 37.25
N ASP A 91 8.44 -7.26 38.53
CA ASP A 91 7.38 -7.86 39.35
C ASP A 91 6.13 -6.98 39.42
N GLN A 92 5.05 -7.48 40.04
CA GLN A 92 3.81 -6.73 40.32
C GLN A 92 4.01 -5.42 41.11
N LYS A 93 5.15 -5.26 41.82
CA LYS A 93 5.47 -4.06 42.60
C LYS A 93 6.28 -3.04 41.79
N GLY A 94 6.62 -3.37 40.54
CA GLY A 94 7.42 -2.52 39.65
C GLY A 94 8.93 -2.60 39.89
N ASN A 95 9.43 -3.56 40.69
CA ASN A 95 10.86 -3.75 40.84
C ASN A 95 11.44 -4.33 39.56
N SER A 96 12.49 -3.70 39.05
CA SER A 96 13.20 -4.14 37.83
C SER A 96 14.35 -5.07 38.19
N TYR A 97 14.51 -6.14 37.41
CA TYR A 97 15.50 -7.19 37.68
C TYR A 97 16.60 -7.26 36.62
N LYS A 98 16.22 -7.65 35.41
CA LYS A 98 17.12 -7.76 34.26
C LYS A 98 16.65 -6.81 33.17
N THR A 99 17.60 -6.14 32.53
CA THR A 99 17.34 -5.29 31.36
C THR A 99 18.22 -5.74 30.19
N GLU A 100 17.61 -5.89 29.03
CA GLU A 100 18.25 -6.15 27.75
C GLU A 100 17.90 -5.04 26.77
N LYS A 101 18.84 -4.68 25.89
CA LYS A 101 18.65 -3.64 24.87
C LYS A 101 18.89 -4.19 23.48
N LEU A 102 17.93 -3.98 22.60
CA LEU A 102 18.03 -4.24 21.18
C LEU A 102 18.10 -2.89 20.48
N ASN A 103 19.31 -2.47 20.12
CA ASN A 103 19.53 -1.17 19.52
C ASN A 103 19.45 -1.25 18.00
N THR A 104 18.76 -0.28 17.40
CA THR A 104 18.80 0.08 15.99
C THR A 104 18.35 -1.07 15.09
N ILE A 105 17.13 -1.52 15.33
CA ILE A 105 16.39 -2.39 14.41
C ILE A 105 15.63 -1.50 13.42
N TRP A 106 15.58 -1.91 12.16
CA TRP A 106 14.87 -1.18 11.11
C TRP A 106 13.63 -1.93 10.68
N PHE A 107 12.48 -1.28 10.75
CA PHE A 107 11.20 -1.84 10.33
C PHE A 107 10.65 -1.14 9.10
N LEU A 108 10.02 -1.91 8.23
CA LEU A 108 9.13 -1.44 7.18
C LEU A 108 7.71 -1.88 7.53
N PRO A 109 6.69 -1.12 7.10
CA PRO A 109 5.31 -1.54 7.26
C PRO A 109 5.03 -2.79 6.43
N GLY A 110 4.10 -3.61 6.91
CA GLY A 110 3.59 -4.80 6.25
C GLY A 110 4.54 -5.99 6.29
N LYS A 111 4.11 -7.09 5.66
CA LYS A 111 4.91 -8.30 5.53
C LYS A 111 5.87 -8.18 4.35
N LYS A 112 6.91 -9.01 4.32
CA LYS A 112 7.78 -9.12 3.15
C LYS A 112 6.94 -9.54 1.93
N PRO A 113 6.90 -8.74 0.86
CA PRO A 113 6.04 -9.02 -0.28
C PRO A 113 6.65 -10.04 -1.24
N LYS A 114 5.82 -10.66 -2.07
CA LYS A 114 6.25 -11.72 -3.01
C LYS A 114 7.24 -11.23 -4.06
N ALA A 115 7.06 -10.01 -4.57
CA ALA A 115 7.95 -9.45 -5.57
C ALA A 115 9.18 -8.76 -4.98
N TYR A 116 9.55 -9.01 -3.71
CA TYR A 116 10.74 -8.44 -3.10
C TYR A 116 11.99 -8.69 -3.97
N PRO A 117 12.75 -7.65 -4.35
CA PRO A 117 12.95 -6.38 -3.66
C PRO A 117 11.95 -5.25 -3.97
N TYR A 118 11.00 -5.46 -4.89
CA TYR A 118 9.89 -4.53 -5.05
C TYR A 118 8.89 -4.74 -3.92
N LEU A 119 8.37 -3.63 -3.38
CA LEU A 119 7.41 -3.63 -2.29
C LEU A 119 5.98 -3.79 -2.84
N THR A 120 5.71 -4.92 -3.51
CA THR A 120 4.41 -5.29 -4.10
C THR A 120 4.23 -6.81 -4.11
N ASN A 121 2.99 -7.29 -3.92
CA ASN A 121 2.68 -8.71 -4.08
C ASN A 121 2.46 -9.15 -5.54
N GLY A 122 2.30 -8.20 -6.48
CA GLY A 122 2.13 -8.55 -7.88
C GLY A 122 3.47 -8.84 -8.57
N THR A 123 3.83 -10.13 -8.70
CA THR A 123 5.06 -10.57 -9.38
C THR A 123 4.95 -10.53 -10.91
N ILE A 124 3.75 -10.73 -11.44
CA ILE A 124 3.43 -10.66 -12.86
C ILE A 124 2.27 -9.70 -13.01
N ARG A 125 2.41 -8.73 -13.93
CA ARG A 125 1.49 -7.61 -14.08
C ARG A 125 1.10 -7.44 -15.54
N ARG A 126 -0.19 -7.40 -15.83
CA ARG A 126 -0.66 -6.94 -17.13
C ARG A 126 -0.40 -5.45 -17.27
N THR A 127 0.05 -5.04 -18.44
CA THR A 127 0.27 -3.64 -18.80
C THR A 127 -0.28 -3.36 -20.18
N TYR A 128 -0.73 -2.13 -20.38
CA TYR A 128 -1.18 -1.60 -21.66
C TYR A 128 -0.25 -0.45 -22.04
N THR A 129 -0.15 -0.08 -23.32
CA THR A 129 0.83 0.93 -23.78
C THR A 129 0.76 2.23 -22.96
N ASN A 130 -0.43 2.68 -22.59
CA ASN A 130 -0.65 3.91 -21.82
C ASN A 130 -0.91 3.68 -20.32
N SER A 131 -0.85 2.45 -19.83
CA SER A 131 -1.13 2.18 -18.42
C SER A 131 -0.03 2.74 -17.52
N LEU A 132 -0.43 3.08 -16.30
CA LEU A 132 0.50 3.38 -15.22
C LEU A 132 1.33 2.14 -14.87
N VAL A 133 2.57 2.37 -14.46
CA VAL A 133 3.41 1.44 -13.70
C VAL A 133 3.92 2.19 -12.49
N CYS A 134 3.71 1.66 -11.29
CA CYS A 134 4.03 2.33 -10.03
C CYS A 134 4.73 1.34 -9.07
N VAL A 135 6.04 1.46 -8.93
CA VAL A 135 6.82 0.49 -8.15
C VAL A 135 7.59 1.19 -7.04
N SER A 136 7.63 0.54 -5.88
CA SER A 136 8.38 1.03 -4.71
C SER A 136 9.42 0.00 -4.27
N ALA A 137 10.54 0.44 -3.72
CA ALA A 137 11.59 -0.43 -3.20
C ALA A 137 12.42 0.29 -2.13
N LEU A 138 13.12 -0.48 -1.29
CA LEU A 138 14.18 0.10 -0.46
C LEU A 138 15.28 0.68 -1.36
N GLN A 139 15.73 1.89 -1.05
CA GLN A 139 16.75 2.61 -1.80
C GLN A 139 18.01 1.76 -2.05
N GLU A 140 18.50 1.06 -1.03
CA GLU A 140 19.70 0.22 -1.12
C GLU A 140 19.52 -0.91 -2.15
N GLU A 141 18.35 -1.55 -2.16
CA GLU A 141 18.00 -2.60 -3.12
C GLU A 141 17.75 -2.02 -4.52
N PHE A 142 17.10 -0.86 -4.59
CA PHE A 142 16.83 -0.15 -5.84
C PHE A 142 18.11 0.17 -6.59
N LEU A 143 19.11 0.72 -5.90
CA LEU A 143 20.39 1.07 -6.49
C LEU A 143 21.25 -0.17 -6.79
N SER A 144 21.43 -1.06 -5.81
CA SER A 144 22.33 -2.21 -5.95
C SER A 144 21.89 -3.20 -7.03
N ARG A 145 20.58 -3.40 -7.20
CA ARG A 145 20.00 -4.29 -8.23
C ARG A 145 19.55 -3.55 -9.48
N LYS A 146 19.77 -2.23 -9.53
CA LYS A 146 19.36 -1.33 -10.61
C LYS A 146 17.87 -1.46 -10.96
N LEU A 147 17.00 -1.55 -9.95
CA LEU A 147 15.57 -1.85 -10.11
C LEU A 147 14.83 -0.81 -10.98
N GLY A 148 15.34 0.42 -11.06
CA GLY A 148 14.81 1.45 -11.96
C GLY A 148 14.85 1.07 -13.43
N GLU A 149 15.75 0.16 -13.84
CA GLU A 149 15.89 -0.26 -15.24
C GLU A 149 14.63 -0.95 -15.81
N ILE A 150 13.66 -1.32 -14.96
CA ILE A 150 12.32 -1.74 -15.41
C ILE A 150 11.60 -0.66 -16.23
N ALA A 151 11.94 0.62 -16.04
CA ALA A 151 11.39 1.73 -16.80
C ALA A 151 12.17 2.07 -18.08
N GLY A 152 13.37 1.48 -18.28
CA GLY A 152 14.23 1.74 -19.43
C GLY A 152 15.71 1.93 -19.04
N ASN A 153 16.53 2.34 -20.00
CA ASN A 153 17.99 2.48 -19.80
C ASN A 153 18.42 3.77 -19.09
N LEU A 154 17.53 4.77 -18.97
CA LEU A 154 17.84 6.09 -18.43
C LEU A 154 17.03 6.35 -17.17
N VAL A 155 17.66 6.16 -16.02
CA VAL A 155 17.07 6.43 -14.70
C VAL A 155 17.95 7.43 -13.98
N ASP A 156 17.37 8.56 -13.58
CA ASP A 156 18.09 9.57 -12.80
C ASP A 156 18.01 9.25 -11.31
N THR A 157 19.08 8.68 -10.78
CA THR A 157 19.18 8.34 -9.36
C THR A 157 19.95 9.38 -8.54
N THR A 158 20.22 10.57 -9.07
CA THR A 158 21.05 11.59 -8.40
C THR A 158 20.45 12.09 -7.09
N GLN A 159 19.12 12.12 -6.98
CA GLN A 159 18.38 12.54 -5.79
C GLN A 159 18.24 11.44 -4.72
N ILE A 160 18.73 10.23 -5.02
CA ILE A 160 18.63 9.07 -4.13
C ILE A 160 19.95 8.92 -3.36
N ASN A 161 20.05 9.53 -2.17
CA ASN A 161 21.31 9.59 -1.40
C ASN A 161 21.18 9.23 0.10
N LEU A 162 19.99 8.91 0.60
CA LEU A 162 19.76 8.59 2.02
C LEU A 162 19.54 7.09 2.28
N SER A 163 20.36 6.46 3.12
CA SER A 163 20.17 5.06 3.47
C SER A 163 18.82 4.80 4.17
N LYS A 164 18.30 3.58 4.01
CA LYS A 164 17.02 3.10 4.60
C LYS A 164 15.74 3.83 4.17
N MET A 165 15.81 4.71 3.17
CA MET A 165 14.62 5.25 2.52
C MET A 165 13.93 4.22 1.63
N VAL A 166 12.62 4.35 1.50
CA VAL A 166 11.83 3.75 0.43
C VAL A 166 11.73 4.77 -0.69
N VAL A 167 12.01 4.32 -1.91
CA VAL A 167 11.85 5.10 -3.14
C VAL A 167 10.68 4.57 -3.94
N ASN A 168 9.97 5.47 -4.62
CA ASN A 168 8.95 5.14 -5.60
C ASN A 168 9.36 5.61 -6.98
N MET A 169 8.93 4.85 -7.98
CA MET A 169 9.06 5.19 -9.37
C MET A 169 7.72 4.93 -10.07
N SER A 170 7.12 6.00 -10.59
CA SER A 170 5.89 5.94 -11.36
C SER A 170 6.13 6.41 -12.78
N PHE A 171 5.69 5.65 -13.77
CA PHE A 171 5.86 5.96 -15.18
C PHE A 171 4.74 5.38 -16.04
N ARG A 172 4.54 5.93 -17.24
CA ARG A 172 3.66 5.33 -18.26
C ARG A 172 4.39 4.20 -18.98
N ARG A 173 3.73 3.06 -19.22
CA ARG A 173 4.34 1.87 -19.84
C ARG A 173 5.06 2.20 -21.16
N PHE A 174 4.55 3.12 -21.98
CA PHE A 174 5.21 3.55 -23.23
C PHE A 174 6.62 4.14 -23.04
N VAL A 175 6.95 4.64 -21.85
CA VAL A 175 8.31 5.11 -21.54
C VAL A 175 9.30 3.97 -21.65
N ALA A 176 8.95 2.80 -21.09
CA ALA A 176 9.77 1.62 -21.15
C ALA A 176 9.74 0.97 -22.56
N ASP A 177 8.66 1.13 -23.32
CA ASP A 177 8.55 0.66 -24.70
C ASP A 177 9.62 1.24 -25.63
N LYS A 178 10.06 2.47 -25.37
CA LYS A 178 11.17 3.09 -26.12
C LYS A 178 12.46 2.29 -26.02
N THR A 179 12.65 1.54 -24.93
CA THR A 179 13.83 0.69 -24.70
C THR A 179 13.55 -0.75 -25.09
N PHE A 180 12.42 -1.30 -24.64
CA PHE A 180 12.17 -2.74 -24.70
C PHE A 180 11.24 -3.15 -25.85
N GLY A 181 10.46 -2.24 -26.44
CA GLY A 181 9.44 -2.52 -27.43
C GLY A 181 8.06 -2.85 -26.83
N GLU A 182 7.00 -2.42 -27.54
CA GLU A 182 5.58 -2.46 -27.10
C GLU A 182 5.04 -3.85 -26.76
N LEU A 183 5.54 -4.88 -27.44
CA LEU A 183 5.03 -6.25 -27.32
C LEU A 183 5.91 -7.15 -26.46
N ASN A 184 6.99 -6.62 -25.89
CA ASN A 184 7.93 -7.43 -25.12
C ASN A 184 7.58 -7.44 -23.62
N ILE A 185 7.70 -8.62 -23.02
CA ILE A 185 7.65 -8.77 -21.57
C ILE A 185 8.89 -8.09 -20.98
N ILE A 186 8.68 -7.15 -20.07
CA ILE A 186 9.77 -6.49 -19.35
C ILE A 186 9.95 -7.20 -18.03
N LYS A 187 11.14 -7.73 -17.77
CA LYS A 187 11.48 -8.41 -16.53
C LYS A 187 12.62 -7.71 -15.82
N LYS A 188 12.42 -7.41 -14.53
CA LYS A 188 13.49 -6.93 -13.65
C LYS A 188 13.29 -7.48 -12.25
N GLY A 189 14.35 -8.05 -11.68
CA GLY A 189 14.25 -8.76 -10.40
C GLY A 189 13.18 -9.85 -10.44
N SER A 190 12.23 -9.76 -9.53
CA SER A 190 11.07 -10.63 -9.34
C SER A 190 9.77 -10.10 -9.95
N LEU A 191 9.83 -8.97 -10.68
CA LEU A 191 8.68 -8.33 -11.30
C LEU A 191 8.73 -8.47 -12.82
N GLU A 192 7.59 -8.83 -13.40
CA GLU A 192 7.38 -8.93 -14.84
C GLU A 192 6.19 -8.08 -15.29
N LEU A 193 6.38 -7.28 -16.33
CA LEU A 193 5.34 -6.49 -16.99
C LEU A 193 5.00 -7.17 -18.31
N HIS A 194 3.82 -7.76 -18.38
CA HIS A 194 3.31 -8.50 -19.54
C HIS A 194 2.45 -7.54 -20.36
N PRO A 195 2.83 -7.23 -21.61
CA PRO A 195 2.03 -6.37 -22.45
C PRO A 195 0.80 -7.12 -22.94
N ILE A 196 -0.36 -6.50 -22.78
CA ILE A 196 -1.64 -6.97 -23.32
C ILE A 196 -2.07 -6.00 -24.42
N THR A 197 -2.71 -6.53 -25.45
CA THR A 197 -3.30 -5.71 -26.52
C THR A 197 -4.17 -4.61 -25.93
N ASN A 198 -3.99 -3.38 -26.42
CA ASN A 198 -4.70 -2.21 -25.91
C ASN A 198 -6.21 -2.42 -25.91
N ALA A 199 -6.81 -2.27 -24.73
CA ALA A 199 -8.25 -2.17 -24.59
C ALA A 199 -8.72 -0.77 -25.03
N PRO A 200 -9.98 -0.62 -25.49
CA PRO A 200 -10.53 0.68 -25.88
C PRO A 200 -10.45 1.74 -24.78
N GLN A 201 -10.54 1.29 -23.52
CA GLN A 201 -10.42 2.12 -22.34
C GLN A 201 -9.59 1.40 -21.29
N VAL A 202 -8.62 2.09 -20.71
CA VAL A 202 -7.82 1.63 -19.57
C VAL A 202 -7.99 2.65 -18.45
N ILE A 203 -8.39 2.19 -17.27
CA ILE A 203 -8.54 3.00 -16.07
C ILE A 203 -7.48 2.56 -15.08
N ASP A 204 -6.50 3.41 -14.85
CA ASP A 204 -5.48 3.18 -13.84
C ASP A 204 -6.03 3.53 -12.46
N VAL A 205 -5.93 2.59 -11.54
CA VAL A 205 -6.19 2.79 -10.12
C VAL A 205 -4.86 2.73 -9.39
N LEU A 206 -4.58 3.76 -8.60
CA LEU A 206 -3.46 3.85 -7.68
C LEU A 206 -3.98 3.58 -6.27
N PHE A 207 -3.31 2.76 -5.49
CA PHE A 207 -3.74 2.42 -4.13
C PHE A 207 -2.55 2.23 -3.19
N GLN A 208 -2.82 2.29 -1.89
CA GLN A 208 -1.85 1.98 -0.85
C GLN A 208 -1.86 0.48 -0.55
N ASN A 209 -0.73 -0.20 -0.74
CA ASN A 209 -0.63 -1.63 -0.42
C ASN A 209 -0.30 -1.88 1.07
N GLN A 210 -0.16 -3.16 1.46
CA GLN A 210 0.14 -3.54 2.85
C GLN A 210 1.47 -2.96 3.37
N ASN A 211 2.41 -2.66 2.48
CA ASN A 211 3.70 -2.06 2.81
C ASN A 211 3.62 -0.52 2.81
N PHE A 212 2.40 0.01 2.90
CA PHE A 212 2.08 1.42 2.87
C PHE A 212 2.77 2.12 1.70
N CYS A 213 2.97 1.43 0.59
CA CYS A 213 3.59 1.95 -0.61
C CYS A 213 2.51 2.15 -1.67
N PRO A 214 2.68 3.12 -2.58
CA PRO A 214 1.91 3.19 -3.80
C PRO A 214 2.09 1.92 -4.63
N ASP A 215 0.97 1.37 -5.07
CA ASP A 215 0.86 0.30 -6.05
C ASP A 215 -0.27 0.66 -7.04
N TRP A 216 -0.33 -0.03 -8.17
CA TRP A 216 -1.31 0.26 -9.21
C TRP A 216 -2.15 -0.95 -9.56
N PHE A 217 -3.23 -0.75 -10.29
CA PHE A 217 -3.94 -1.78 -11.03
C PHE A 217 -4.62 -1.12 -12.23
N SER A 218 -4.55 -1.74 -13.41
CA SER A 218 -5.16 -1.19 -14.62
C SER A 218 -6.38 -2.02 -15.01
N PHE A 219 -7.55 -1.39 -14.92
CA PHE A 219 -8.81 -1.96 -15.37
C PHE A 219 -8.98 -1.72 -16.86
N SER A 220 -9.46 -2.73 -17.58
CA SER A 220 -9.56 -2.69 -19.04
C SER A 220 -10.93 -3.14 -19.57
N GLY A 221 -11.83 -3.53 -18.67
CA GLY A 221 -13.20 -3.88 -19.01
C GLY A 221 -14.13 -2.68 -18.93
N GLU A 222 -15.42 -2.97 -18.91
CA GLU A 222 -16.46 -1.96 -18.86
C GLU A 222 -16.43 -1.15 -17.54
N LEU A 223 -16.77 0.13 -17.70
CA LEU A 223 -16.98 1.09 -16.64
C LEU A 223 -18.49 1.31 -16.51
N GLU A 224 -19.05 0.96 -15.36
CA GLU A 224 -20.44 1.31 -15.03
C GLU A 224 -20.44 2.33 -13.89
N GLN A 225 -21.28 3.35 -14.00
CA GLN A 225 -21.52 4.33 -12.95
C GLN A 225 -23.00 4.33 -12.61
N TYR A 226 -23.30 4.23 -11.32
CA TYR A 226 -24.67 4.26 -10.80
C TYR A 226 -24.77 5.24 -9.63
N GLU A 227 -25.87 5.98 -9.55
CA GLU A 227 -26.12 6.97 -8.51
C GLU A 227 -27.32 6.54 -7.66
N ASP A 228 -27.06 6.28 -6.38
CA ASP A 228 -28.10 6.13 -5.37
C ASP A 228 -28.43 7.49 -4.77
N ILE A 229 -29.69 7.89 -4.91
CA ILE A 229 -30.21 9.15 -4.37
C ILE A 229 -31.24 8.82 -3.29
N THR A 230 -30.87 9.05 -2.03
CA THR A 230 -31.77 8.88 -0.89
C THR A 230 -32.38 10.23 -0.53
N HIS A 231 -33.70 10.25 -0.34
CA HIS A 231 -34.45 11.44 0.08
C HIS A 231 -34.99 11.26 1.49
N THR A 232 -34.57 12.13 2.41
CA THR A 232 -35.19 12.23 3.73
C THR A 232 -36.28 13.30 3.69
N ILE A 233 -37.52 12.89 3.95
CA ILE A 233 -38.68 13.78 4.07
C ILE A 233 -38.92 14.02 5.56
N SER A 234 -39.24 15.25 5.94
CA SER A 234 -39.65 15.61 7.30
C SER A 234 -40.88 16.51 7.25
N GLU A 235 -41.57 16.62 8.38
CA GLU A 235 -42.80 17.39 8.47
C GLU A 235 -42.53 18.74 9.15
N HIS A 236 -43.06 19.82 8.59
CA HIS A 236 -43.01 21.13 9.23
C HIS A 236 -43.89 21.14 10.48
N ILE A 237 -43.26 21.25 11.66
CA ILE A 237 -43.92 21.28 12.99
C ILE A 237 -45.10 22.26 13.08
N ARG A 238 -45.08 23.36 12.30
CA ARG A 238 -46.06 24.45 12.39
C ARG A 238 -47.29 24.29 11.49
N ASN A 239 -47.18 23.60 10.35
CA ASN A 239 -48.27 23.52 9.37
C ASN A 239 -48.53 22.10 8.85
N GLY A 240 -47.83 21.10 9.40
CA GLY A 240 -47.99 19.69 9.06
C GLY A 240 -47.67 19.33 7.62
N LYS A 241 -46.94 20.21 6.91
CA LYS A 241 -46.57 19.96 5.51
C LYS A 241 -45.25 19.25 5.42
N ASP A 242 -45.23 18.19 4.63
CA ASP A 242 -44.00 17.51 4.24
C ASP A 242 -43.06 18.45 3.48
N PHE A 243 -41.78 18.40 3.83
CA PHE A 243 -40.71 19.04 3.09
C PHE A 243 -39.51 18.09 2.98
N LYS A 244 -38.70 18.32 1.95
CA LYS A 244 -37.49 17.56 1.71
C LYS A 244 -36.37 18.08 2.63
N ALA A 245 -36.01 17.30 3.65
CA ALA A 245 -35.08 17.70 4.69
C ALA A 245 -33.62 17.46 4.32
N HIS A 246 -33.33 16.33 3.69
CA HIS A 246 -31.96 15.97 3.31
C HIS A 246 -31.95 15.13 2.02
N VAL A 247 -30.86 15.26 1.26
CA VAL A 247 -30.56 14.43 0.09
C VAL A 247 -29.17 13.89 0.26
N GLU A 248 -29.07 12.56 0.31
CA GLU A 248 -27.79 11.88 0.25
C GLU A 248 -27.62 11.34 -1.18
N ARG A 249 -26.48 11.63 -1.81
CA ARG A 249 -26.11 11.08 -3.12
C ARG A 249 -24.87 10.22 -2.98
N LYS A 250 -24.96 8.95 -3.36
CA LYS A 250 -23.84 8.02 -3.40
C LYS A 250 -23.60 7.56 -4.82
N THR A 251 -22.43 7.86 -5.34
CA THR A 251 -22.02 7.40 -6.67
C THR A 251 -21.18 6.14 -6.51
N THR A 252 -21.65 5.05 -7.10
CA THR A 252 -20.93 3.78 -7.18
C THR A 252 -20.33 3.60 -8.56
N LEU A 253 -19.05 3.27 -8.60
CA LEU A 253 -18.29 2.89 -9.78
C LEU A 253 -18.12 1.37 -9.80
N LYS A 254 -18.41 0.72 -10.92
CA LYS A 254 -18.03 -0.68 -11.14
C LYS A 254 -16.98 -0.73 -12.24
N LEU A 255 -15.82 -1.27 -11.91
CA LEU A 255 -14.71 -1.47 -12.83
C LEU A 255 -14.51 -2.94 -13.09
N ASN A 256 -14.59 -3.34 -14.36
CA ASN A 256 -14.27 -4.70 -14.77
C ASN A 256 -12.76 -4.83 -15.06
N THR A 257 -12.12 -5.85 -14.49
CA THR A 257 -10.68 -6.09 -14.62
C THR A 257 -10.23 -6.50 -16.02
N GLY A 258 -11.18 -6.86 -16.89
CA GLY A 258 -10.91 -7.70 -18.06
C GLY A 258 -10.38 -9.07 -17.64
N TRP A 259 -9.77 -9.79 -18.59
CA TRP A 259 -9.13 -11.09 -18.35
C TRP A 259 -7.86 -10.94 -17.50
N LEU A 260 -7.89 -11.48 -16.28
CA LEU A 260 -6.86 -11.35 -15.27
C LEU A 260 -5.93 -12.59 -15.23
N LEU A 261 -4.65 -12.36 -14.95
CA LEU A 261 -3.68 -13.42 -14.61
C LEU A 261 -3.88 -13.87 -13.15
N GLU A 262 -3.55 -15.13 -12.84
CA GLU A 262 -3.72 -15.69 -11.50
C GLU A 262 -2.91 -14.91 -10.44
N GLU A 263 -1.70 -14.48 -10.80
CA GLU A 263 -0.78 -13.73 -9.95
C GLU A 263 -1.32 -12.35 -9.54
N GLU A 264 -2.29 -11.80 -10.29
CA GLU A 264 -2.89 -10.51 -10.01
C GLU A 264 -4.09 -10.59 -9.06
N ILE A 265 -4.54 -11.79 -8.68
CA ILE A 265 -5.69 -11.96 -7.75
C ILE A 265 -5.34 -11.42 -6.36
N GLU A 266 -4.13 -11.68 -5.88
CA GLU A 266 -3.68 -11.18 -4.57
C GLU A 266 -3.52 -9.66 -4.58
N LEU A 267 -3.00 -9.11 -5.68
CA LEU A 267 -2.94 -7.67 -5.89
C LEU A 267 -4.33 -7.03 -5.89
N LEU A 268 -5.30 -7.65 -6.56
CA LEU A 268 -6.68 -7.18 -6.56
C LEU A 268 -7.29 -7.27 -5.15
N THR A 269 -6.93 -8.29 -4.37
CA THR A 269 -7.32 -8.42 -2.97
C THR A 269 -6.76 -7.27 -2.15
N GLU A 270 -5.47 -6.92 -2.31
CA GLU A 270 -4.86 -5.77 -1.64
C GLU A 270 -5.55 -4.46 -1.99
N LEU A 271 -5.89 -4.26 -3.28
CA LEU A 271 -6.65 -3.10 -3.72
C LEU A 271 -8.02 -3.03 -3.05
N ILE A 272 -8.74 -4.16 -2.92
CA ILE A 272 -10.07 -4.21 -2.29
C ILE A 272 -10.01 -3.87 -0.79
N VAL A 273 -8.94 -4.23 -0.09
CA VAL A 273 -8.77 -3.93 1.34
C VAL A 273 -7.98 -2.65 1.59
N SER A 274 -7.53 -1.97 0.54
CA SER A 274 -6.71 -0.77 0.65
C SER A 274 -7.49 0.35 1.35
N PRO A 275 -6.88 1.04 2.34
CA PRO A 275 -7.50 2.19 2.99
C PRO A 275 -7.61 3.40 2.06
N LEU A 276 -6.80 3.43 0.99
CA LEU A 276 -6.67 4.58 0.11
C LEU A 276 -6.54 4.15 -1.35
N CYS A 277 -7.46 4.63 -2.19
CA CYS A 277 -7.48 4.37 -3.63
C CYS A 277 -7.83 5.63 -4.42
N PHE A 278 -7.24 5.79 -5.60
CA PHE A 278 -7.55 6.83 -6.56
C PHE A 278 -7.63 6.24 -7.96
N ALA A 279 -8.65 6.60 -8.75
CA ALA A 279 -8.72 6.24 -10.16
C ALA A 279 -8.44 7.46 -11.04
N ASN A 280 -7.70 7.25 -12.13
CA ASN A 280 -7.56 8.24 -13.17
C ASN A 280 -8.74 8.12 -14.15
N ILE A 281 -9.68 9.05 -14.04
CA ILE A 281 -10.88 9.11 -14.89
C ILE A 281 -10.93 10.48 -15.53
N LYS A 282 -10.91 10.53 -16.87
CA LYS A 282 -10.91 11.77 -17.67
C LYS A 282 -9.77 12.71 -17.24
N ASP A 283 -8.57 12.15 -17.09
CA ASP A 283 -7.33 12.85 -16.72
C ASP A 283 -7.37 13.50 -15.34
N LYS A 284 -8.24 13.01 -14.45
CA LYS A 284 -8.34 13.46 -13.05
C LYS A 284 -8.25 12.26 -12.12
N TRP A 285 -7.43 12.41 -11.08
CA TRP A 285 -7.38 11.47 -9.97
C TRP A 285 -8.57 11.71 -9.03
N ILE A 286 -9.44 10.72 -8.94
CA ILE A 286 -10.65 10.76 -8.11
C ILE A 286 -10.49 9.74 -6.99
N ARG A 287 -10.69 10.18 -5.74
CA ARG A 287 -10.63 9.30 -4.57
C ARG A 287 -11.76 8.27 -4.61
N LEU A 288 -11.40 7.01 -4.47
CA LEU A 288 -12.30 5.87 -4.43
C LEU A 288 -12.21 5.15 -3.09
N ILE A 289 -13.33 4.61 -2.65
CA ILE A 289 -13.43 3.73 -1.48
C ILE A 289 -13.84 2.35 -2.02
N PRO A 290 -12.98 1.33 -1.98
CA PRO A 290 -13.37 -0.03 -2.36
C PRO A 290 -14.51 -0.53 -1.47
N ILE A 291 -15.59 -1.03 -2.06
CA ILE A 291 -16.77 -1.55 -1.34
C ILE A 291 -17.15 -2.98 -1.74
N SER A 292 -16.29 -3.64 -2.50
CA SER A 292 -16.51 -5.00 -3.00
C SER A 292 -16.60 -6.01 -1.87
N LYS A 293 -17.76 -6.67 -1.74
CA LYS A 293 -18.01 -7.67 -0.67
C LYS A 293 -17.78 -9.11 -1.09
N LYS A 294 -17.66 -9.39 -2.39
CA LYS A 294 -17.52 -10.75 -2.90
C LYS A 294 -16.07 -11.21 -2.72
N SER A 295 -15.88 -12.36 -2.08
CA SER A 295 -14.59 -13.07 -2.11
C SER A 295 -14.23 -13.37 -3.56
N LEU A 296 -12.98 -13.11 -3.94
CA LEU A 296 -12.43 -13.51 -5.23
C LEU A 296 -12.28 -15.05 -5.22
N VAL A 297 -13.37 -15.76 -5.48
CA VAL A 297 -13.42 -17.23 -5.35
C VAL A 297 -12.41 -17.86 -6.32
N TYR A 298 -11.57 -18.73 -5.76
CA TYR A 298 -10.63 -19.54 -6.50
C TYR A 298 -11.27 -20.83 -6.99
N ASP A 299 -11.43 -20.96 -8.30
CA ASP A 299 -11.86 -22.18 -8.99
C ASP A 299 -10.78 -22.63 -9.99
N THR A 300 -10.22 -23.81 -9.78
CA THR A 300 -9.19 -24.44 -10.62
C THR A 300 -9.70 -24.87 -12.01
N SER A 301 -11.00 -24.77 -12.28
CA SER A 301 -11.60 -25.18 -13.55
C SER A 301 -11.54 -24.13 -14.66
N GLN A 302 -11.26 -22.86 -14.33
CA GLN A 302 -11.17 -21.76 -15.30
C GLN A 302 -9.82 -21.01 -15.17
N ASN A 303 -8.97 -21.15 -16.18
CA ASN A 303 -7.65 -20.51 -16.26
C ASN A 303 -7.69 -18.99 -16.50
N ILE A 304 -8.85 -18.41 -16.80
CA ILE A 304 -8.98 -16.99 -17.10
C ILE A 304 -10.21 -16.46 -16.37
N ARG A 305 -10.03 -15.39 -15.59
CA ARG A 305 -11.10 -14.79 -14.77
C ARG A 305 -11.25 -13.32 -15.07
N SER A 306 -12.47 -12.83 -14.98
CA SER A 306 -12.77 -11.40 -14.94
C SER A 306 -13.56 -11.10 -13.68
N PHE A 307 -13.17 -10.04 -12.97
CA PHE A 307 -13.85 -9.59 -11.77
C PHE A 307 -14.40 -8.19 -11.99
N ILE A 308 -15.49 -7.90 -11.30
CA ILE A 308 -16.04 -6.56 -11.18
C ILE A 308 -15.70 -6.09 -9.78
N VAL A 309 -14.96 -4.99 -9.69
CA VAL A 309 -14.67 -4.31 -8.44
C VAL A 309 -15.54 -3.08 -8.34
N GLU A 310 -16.31 -3.00 -7.27
CA GLU A 310 -17.18 -1.90 -6.91
C GLU A 310 -16.44 -0.93 -5.97
N PHE A 311 -16.56 0.36 -6.28
CA PHE A 311 -16.03 1.47 -5.50
C PHE A 311 -17.11 2.50 -5.25
N GLN A 312 -17.09 3.15 -4.09
CA GLN A 312 -17.83 4.37 -3.85
C GLN A 312 -16.93 5.56 -4.13
N LEU A 313 -17.43 6.58 -4.84
CA LEU A 313 -16.72 7.85 -4.96
C LEU A 313 -16.77 8.55 -3.60
N SER A 314 -15.62 9.00 -3.11
CA SER A 314 -15.59 9.91 -1.96
C SER A 314 -16.06 11.27 -2.46
N ASN A 315 -17.29 11.68 -2.12
CA ASN A 315 -17.72 13.05 -2.38
C ASN A 315 -16.78 13.99 -1.62
N GLN A 316 -16.18 14.94 -2.35
CA GLN A 316 -15.62 16.14 -1.73
C GLN A 316 -16.79 17.10 -1.53
N ASP A 317 -17.40 17.06 -0.34
CA ASP A 317 -18.23 18.17 0.14
C ASP A 317 -17.33 19.18 0.87
#